data_AF-M5C0N2-F1
#
_entry.id   AF-M5C0N2-F1
#
_cell.length_a   1.000
_cell.length_b   1.000
_cell.length_c   1.000
_cell.angle_alpha   90.00
_cell.angle_beta   90.00
_cell.angle_gamma   90.00
#
_symmetry.space_group_name_H-M   'P 1'
#
loop_
_entity.id
_entity.type
_entity.pdbx_description
1 polymer ?
#
loop_
_entity_poly.entity_id
_entity_poly.type
_entity_poly.pdbx_seq_one_letter_code
_entity_poly.pdbx_strand_id
1 'polypeptide(L)'
;MLFSAVLLTLSATLAFASPLEPRAAPGNTVQIDSASKYCMIMPRQPHTNIGDSESEGKMQSYCSASAQSDKSQGLLPDDFWKKVTYTTGTGKGAWVQLTGCIKKGFSQLNDNDGGGQYDSSGGAGGAGNPRGSKCKGYNHYVEIVEPDVGRACIRCCQQYDDCPLDKDTSGCPAVIPGAYC
;
A
#
# COMPACT_ATOMS: atom_id res chain seq x y z
N MET A 1 -19.28 -46.24 58.11
CA MET A 1 -18.47 -45.02 58.01
C MET A 1 -18.29 -44.72 56.53
N LEU A 2 -19.08 -43.82 55.95
CA LEU A 2 -18.95 -43.37 54.56
C LEU A 2 -18.24 -42.01 54.58
N PHE A 3 -17.07 -41.91 53.94
CA PHE A 3 -16.45 -40.62 53.63
C PHE A 3 -16.67 -40.33 52.15
N SER A 4 -17.43 -39.26 51.90
CA SER A 4 -17.60 -38.61 50.61
C SER A 4 -16.61 -37.44 50.55
N ALA A 5 -15.84 -37.30 49.47
CA ALA A 5 -15.05 -36.10 49.23
C ALA A 5 -15.14 -35.73 47.74
N VAL A 6 -15.60 -34.50 47.55
CA VAL A 6 -15.99 -33.84 46.30
C VAL A 6 -14.75 -33.46 45.48
N LEU A 7 -14.77 -33.77 44.18
CA LEU A 7 -13.73 -33.38 43.22
C LEU A 7 -14.07 -32.00 42.64
N LEU A 8 -13.29 -30.97 42.97
CA LEU A 8 -13.37 -29.64 42.35
C LEU A 8 -12.55 -29.64 41.06
N THR A 9 -13.20 -29.57 39.90
CA THR A 9 -12.54 -29.39 38.60
C THR A 9 -12.36 -27.91 38.29
N LEU A 10 -11.12 -27.42 38.36
CA LEU A 10 -10.72 -26.10 37.87
C LEU A 10 -10.69 -26.13 36.33
N SER A 11 -11.66 -25.48 35.67
CA SER A 11 -11.60 -25.23 34.23
C SER A 11 -10.71 -24.02 33.94
N ALA A 12 -9.50 -24.26 33.44
CA ALA A 12 -8.63 -23.20 32.91
C ALA A 12 -9.12 -22.79 31.52
N THR A 13 -9.63 -21.57 31.38
CA THR A 13 -9.95 -20.97 30.08
C THR A 13 -8.66 -20.53 29.39
N LEU A 14 -8.26 -21.22 28.32
CA LEU A 14 -7.18 -20.78 27.44
C LEU A 14 -7.66 -19.59 26.61
N ALA A 15 -7.18 -18.39 26.93
CA ALA A 15 -7.36 -17.23 26.07
C ALA A 15 -6.44 -17.39 24.84
N PHE A 16 -7.03 -17.62 23.67
CA PHE A 16 -6.31 -17.60 22.41
C PHE A 16 -5.93 -16.14 22.09
N ALA A 17 -4.67 -15.78 22.37
CA ALA A 17 -4.10 -14.57 21.80
C ALA A 17 -3.97 -14.77 20.29
N SER A 18 -4.69 -13.98 19.49
CA SER A 18 -4.50 -13.96 18.04
C SER A 18 -3.05 -13.58 17.73
N PRO A 19 -2.36 -14.28 16.81
CA PRO A 19 -1.01 -13.89 16.42
C PRO A 19 -1.05 -12.48 15.82
N LEU A 20 -0.25 -11.58 16.37
CA LEU A 20 -0.04 -10.26 15.77
C LEU A 20 0.64 -10.48 14.42
N GLU A 21 -0.05 -10.14 13.32
CA GLU A 21 0.57 -10.14 12.01
C GLU A 21 1.83 -9.25 12.03
N PRO A 22 2.94 -9.69 11.42
CA PRO A 22 4.12 -8.85 11.25
C PRO A 22 3.70 -7.56 10.54
N ARG A 23 3.95 -6.43 11.20
CA ARG A 23 3.78 -5.11 10.60
C ARG A 23 4.94 -4.88 9.63
N ALA A 24 4.63 -4.34 8.46
CA ALA A 24 5.67 -3.83 7.58
C ALA A 24 6.45 -2.72 8.30
N ALA A 25 7.73 -2.57 7.97
CA ALA A 25 8.50 -1.42 8.42
C ALA A 25 7.83 -0.12 7.91
N PRO A 26 7.92 1.02 8.63
CA PRO A 26 7.30 2.27 8.17
C PRO A 26 7.69 2.66 6.75
N GLY A 27 8.97 2.51 6.40
CA GLY A 27 9.49 2.72 5.04
C GLY A 27 8.99 1.75 3.96
N ASN A 28 8.24 0.70 4.32
CA ASN A 28 7.57 -0.25 3.40
C ASN A 28 6.04 -0.25 3.59
N THR A 29 5.49 0.77 4.26
CA THR A 29 4.05 0.85 4.54
C THR A 29 3.36 1.85 3.62
N VAL A 30 2.34 1.39 2.92
CA VAL A 30 1.35 2.23 2.21
C VAL A 30 0.25 2.66 3.19
N GLN A 31 -0.29 3.85 3.01
CA GLN A 31 -1.41 4.33 3.84
C GLN A 31 -2.32 5.26 3.03
N ILE A 32 -3.64 5.12 3.21
CA ILE A 32 -4.63 6.05 2.65
C ILE A 32 -5.68 6.37 3.72
N ASP A 33 -5.53 7.50 4.39
CA ASP A 33 -6.54 8.01 5.33
C ASP A 33 -7.46 9.04 4.65
N SER A 34 -6.92 9.86 3.75
CA SER A 34 -7.65 10.88 2.99
C SER A 34 -6.83 11.35 1.78
N ALA A 35 -7.39 12.24 0.96
CA ALA A 35 -6.70 12.88 -0.16
C ALA A 35 -5.46 13.70 0.24
N SER A 36 -5.33 14.11 1.52
CA SER A 36 -4.19 14.91 2.02
C SER A 36 -3.36 14.18 3.08
N LYS A 37 -3.72 12.93 3.41
CA LYS A 37 -3.04 12.09 4.41
C LYS A 37 -2.88 10.67 3.87
N TYR A 38 -1.76 10.47 3.18
CA TYR A 38 -1.45 9.24 2.47
C TYR A 38 0.06 9.02 2.38
N CYS A 39 0.44 7.77 2.11
CA CYS A 39 1.78 7.31 1.79
C CYS A 39 1.72 6.34 0.61
N MET A 40 2.64 6.50 -0.33
CA MET A 40 2.78 5.73 -1.57
C MET A 40 4.20 5.19 -1.70
N ILE A 41 4.41 4.13 -2.47
CA ILE A 41 5.75 3.61 -2.75
C ILE A 41 6.36 4.37 -3.93
N MET A 42 7.60 4.80 -3.79
CA MET A 42 8.35 5.44 -4.88
C MET A 42 9.79 4.93 -4.89
N PRO A 43 10.54 5.16 -5.98
CA PRO A 43 11.97 4.90 -6.00
C PRO A 43 12.70 5.65 -4.89
N ARG A 44 13.70 5.01 -4.27
CA ARG A 44 14.59 5.65 -3.30
C ARG A 44 15.58 6.60 -3.98
N GLN A 45 16.04 6.22 -5.16
CA GLN A 45 17.03 6.97 -5.91
C GLN A 45 16.33 8.04 -6.78
N PRO A 46 16.90 9.25 -6.89
CA PRO A 46 16.40 10.27 -7.79
C PRO A 46 16.33 9.80 -9.26
N HIS A 47 15.40 10.36 -10.03
CA HIS A 47 15.26 10.17 -11.47
C HIS A 47 15.24 8.70 -11.93
N THR A 48 14.52 7.85 -11.18
CA THR A 48 14.48 6.42 -11.45
C THR A 48 13.16 6.05 -12.14
N ASN A 49 13.22 5.15 -13.11
CA ASN A 49 12.03 4.53 -13.68
C ASN A 49 11.42 3.60 -12.62
N ILE A 50 10.09 3.51 -12.57
CA ILE A 50 9.36 2.67 -11.62
C ILE A 50 9.85 1.22 -11.72
N GLY A 51 9.89 0.64 -12.93
CA GLY A 51 10.36 -0.73 -13.14
C GLY A 51 11.81 -0.98 -12.70
N ASP A 52 12.71 -0.01 -12.85
CA ASP A 52 14.12 -0.14 -12.42
C ASP A 52 14.27 -0.18 -10.89
N SER A 53 13.30 0.40 -10.19
CA SER A 53 13.26 0.43 -8.73
C SER A 53 12.66 -0.84 -8.10
N GLU A 54 12.05 -1.73 -8.88
CA GLU A 54 11.38 -2.97 -8.43
C GLU A 54 12.38 -4.08 -8.01
N SER A 55 13.43 -3.70 -7.29
CA SER A 55 14.39 -4.61 -6.67
C SER A 55 14.60 -4.26 -5.20
N GLU A 56 15.04 -5.26 -4.43
CA GLU A 56 15.16 -5.15 -2.98
C GLU A 56 15.97 -3.92 -2.55
N GLY A 57 15.38 -3.12 -1.65
CA GLY A 57 16.01 -1.93 -1.11
C GLY A 57 16.06 -0.71 -2.04
N LYS A 58 15.49 -0.73 -3.24
CA LYS A 58 15.49 0.42 -4.17
C LYS A 58 14.23 1.28 -4.16
N MET A 59 13.26 0.93 -3.32
CA MET A 59 11.95 1.57 -3.20
C MET A 59 11.62 1.79 -1.72
N GLN A 60 10.79 2.80 -1.45
CA GLN A 60 10.33 3.14 -0.11
C GLN A 60 9.01 3.89 -0.12
N SER A 61 8.37 3.94 1.03
CA SER A 61 7.22 4.78 1.31
C SER A 61 7.61 6.26 1.31
N TYR A 62 6.89 7.06 0.53
CA TYR A 62 6.89 8.51 0.56
C TYR A 62 5.51 9.00 0.97
N CYS A 63 5.48 9.86 1.97
CA CYS A 63 4.25 10.31 2.60
C CYS A 63 3.99 11.79 2.34
N SER A 64 2.72 12.15 2.26
CA SER A 64 2.29 13.51 2.56
C SER A 64 2.81 13.95 3.95
N ALA A 65 3.05 15.25 4.14
CA ALA A 65 3.55 15.78 5.40
C ALA A 65 2.69 15.37 6.63
N SER A 66 1.38 15.23 6.44
CA SER A 66 0.44 14.85 7.51
C SER A 66 0.42 13.34 7.84
N ALA A 67 1.04 12.51 6.98
CA ALA A 67 1.09 11.06 7.14
C ALA A 67 2.47 10.53 7.52
N GLN A 68 3.54 11.31 7.31
CA GLN A 68 4.89 10.90 7.69
C GLN A 68 4.96 10.69 9.20
N SER A 69 5.37 9.49 9.61
CA SER A 69 5.44 9.08 11.02
C SER A 69 6.83 8.64 11.44
N ASP A 70 7.72 8.37 10.48
CA ASP A 70 9.06 7.87 10.71
C ASP A 70 10.05 8.40 9.66
N LYS A 71 11.33 8.52 10.04
CA LYS A 71 12.40 9.05 9.15
C LYS A 71 12.78 8.11 8.01
N SER A 72 12.41 6.83 8.09
CA SER A 72 12.57 5.87 7.00
C SER A 72 11.58 6.10 5.85
N GLN A 73 10.59 6.98 6.04
CA GLN A 73 9.66 7.41 5.01
C GLN A 73 10.16 8.71 4.38
N GLY A 74 10.11 8.80 3.06
CA GLY A 74 10.33 10.05 2.35
C GLY A 74 9.14 11.01 2.47
N LEU A 75 9.34 12.25 2.03
CA LEU A 75 8.27 13.24 1.90
C LEU A 75 7.89 13.42 0.44
N LEU A 76 6.60 13.36 0.15
CA LEU A 76 6.06 13.81 -1.12
C LEU A 76 6.01 15.34 -1.15
N PRO A 77 6.23 15.97 -2.30
CA PRO A 77 5.94 17.39 -2.49
C PRO A 77 4.48 17.69 -2.12
N ASP A 78 4.22 18.85 -1.52
CA ASP A 78 2.86 19.26 -1.14
C ASP A 78 1.92 19.36 -2.36
N ASP A 79 2.49 19.64 -3.53
CA ASP A 79 1.80 19.72 -4.82
C ASP A 79 2.01 18.47 -5.70
N PHE A 80 2.39 17.33 -5.09
CA PHE A 80 2.57 16.07 -5.80
C PHE A 80 1.33 15.69 -6.61
N TRP A 81 0.14 15.76 -6.01
CA TRP A 81 -1.11 15.64 -6.75
C TRP A 81 -1.53 17.00 -7.30
N LYS A 82 -1.58 17.12 -8.63
CA LYS A 82 -2.28 18.23 -9.30
C LYS A 82 -3.79 18.13 -9.07
N LYS A 83 -4.33 16.91 -9.06
CA LYS A 83 -5.72 16.59 -8.76
C LYS A 83 -5.77 15.18 -8.21
N VAL A 84 -6.47 14.96 -7.10
CA VAL A 84 -6.63 13.63 -6.51
C VAL A 84 -8.06 13.44 -6.04
N THR A 85 -8.57 12.23 -6.24
CA THR A 85 -9.89 11.81 -5.74
C THR A 85 -9.68 10.68 -4.75
N TYR A 86 -10.15 10.90 -3.53
CA TYR A 86 -10.23 9.87 -2.49
C TYR A 86 -11.61 9.21 -2.55
N THR A 87 -11.63 7.89 -2.64
CA THR A 87 -12.86 7.11 -2.68
C THR A 87 -12.71 5.88 -1.79
N THR A 88 -13.79 5.54 -1.08
CA THR A 88 -13.93 4.29 -0.35
C THR A 88 -15.09 3.49 -0.92
N GLY A 89 -15.05 2.19 -0.75
CA GLY A 89 -16.21 1.37 -1.07
C GLY A 89 -16.12 -0.03 -0.51
N THR A 90 -17.03 -0.87 -0.98
CA THR A 90 -17.14 -2.26 -0.58
C THR A 90 -17.40 -3.11 -1.82
N GLY A 91 -16.52 -4.08 -2.04
CA GLY A 91 -16.69 -5.14 -3.05
C GLY A 91 -16.85 -6.47 -2.35
N LYS A 92 -15.90 -7.38 -2.53
CA LYS A 92 -15.79 -8.60 -1.71
C LYS A 92 -15.37 -8.29 -0.28
N GLY A 93 -14.65 -7.19 -0.08
CA GLY A 93 -14.35 -6.58 1.20
C GLY A 93 -14.29 -5.06 1.10
N ALA A 94 -13.89 -4.41 2.20
CA ALA A 94 -13.68 -2.98 2.21
C ALA A 94 -12.44 -2.61 1.39
N TRP A 95 -12.51 -1.47 0.71
CA TRP A 95 -11.37 -0.90 0.00
C TRP A 95 -11.37 0.63 0.08
N VAL A 96 -10.19 1.20 -0.12
CA VAL A 96 -9.94 2.65 -0.23
C VAL A 96 -8.96 2.92 -1.35
N GLN A 97 -9.10 4.03 -2.06
CA GLN A 97 -8.21 4.39 -3.15
C GLN A 97 -7.95 5.89 -3.26
N LEU A 98 -6.85 6.21 -3.93
CA LEU A 98 -6.60 7.51 -4.55
C LEU A 98 -6.42 7.31 -6.05
N THR A 99 -7.04 8.18 -6.84
CA THR A 99 -6.80 8.26 -8.30
C THR A 99 -6.63 9.71 -8.71
N GLY A 100 -5.70 10.01 -9.61
CA GLY A 100 -5.51 11.40 -9.97
C GLY A 100 -4.38 11.70 -10.94
N CYS A 101 -4.16 13.00 -11.08
CA CYS A 101 -3.07 13.61 -11.83
C CYS A 101 -1.94 13.95 -10.88
N ILE A 102 -0.74 13.46 -11.17
CA ILE A 102 0.48 13.87 -10.48
C ILE A 102 1.14 15.04 -11.22
N LYS A 103 1.88 15.86 -10.49
CA LYS A 103 2.72 16.90 -11.03
C LYS A 103 4.08 16.31 -11.39
N LYS A 104 4.59 16.68 -12.57
CA LYS A 104 5.96 16.39 -12.99
C LYS A 104 6.99 17.14 -12.13
N GLY A 105 8.19 16.60 -12.05
CA GLY A 105 9.31 17.22 -11.35
C GLY A 105 9.49 16.79 -9.89
N PHE A 106 8.79 15.73 -9.46
CA PHE A 106 9.16 15.06 -8.22
C PHE A 106 10.50 14.35 -8.43
N SER A 107 11.53 14.73 -7.66
CA SER A 107 12.92 14.34 -7.92
C SER A 107 13.19 12.83 -7.98
N GLN A 108 12.34 12.02 -7.36
CA GLN A 108 12.45 10.56 -7.32
C GLN A 108 12.06 9.93 -8.66
N LEU A 109 11.16 10.58 -9.40
CA LEU A 109 10.59 10.06 -10.63
C LEU A 109 11.39 10.55 -11.84
N ASN A 110 11.49 9.69 -12.84
CA ASN A 110 11.82 10.11 -14.19
C ASN A 110 10.53 10.54 -14.90
N ASP A 111 10.40 11.83 -15.22
CA ASP A 111 9.21 12.42 -15.86
C ASP A 111 8.90 11.88 -17.28
N ASN A 112 9.80 11.07 -17.86
CA ASN A 112 9.64 10.42 -19.15
C ASN A 112 9.38 8.91 -19.04
N ASP A 113 9.24 8.39 -17.82
CA ASP A 113 8.96 6.98 -17.59
C ASP A 113 7.48 6.66 -17.86
N GLY A 114 7.23 5.58 -18.61
CA GLY A 114 5.88 5.06 -18.89
C GLY A 114 5.19 4.48 -17.65
N GLY A 115 5.97 4.22 -16.59
CA GLY A 115 5.46 3.83 -15.29
C GLY A 115 5.70 2.37 -14.93
N GLY A 116 5.01 1.93 -13.88
CA GLY A 116 5.07 0.56 -13.38
C GLY A 116 4.15 0.37 -12.18
N GLN A 117 4.21 -0.84 -11.61
CA GLN A 117 3.36 -1.25 -10.50
C GLN A 117 4.19 -1.48 -9.23
N TYR A 118 3.62 -1.11 -8.08
CA TYR A 118 4.02 -1.61 -6.78
C TYR A 118 2.82 -2.26 -6.11
N ASP A 119 3.04 -3.40 -5.45
CA ASP A 119 1.93 -4.15 -4.89
C ASP A 119 2.38 -5.14 -3.80
N SER A 120 1.40 -5.68 -3.07
CA SER A 120 1.61 -6.58 -1.93
C SER A 120 1.92 -8.04 -2.28
N SER A 121 1.82 -8.42 -3.56
CA SER A 121 1.77 -9.80 -4.03
C SER A 121 2.62 -10.08 -5.28
N GLY A 122 3.27 -9.07 -5.85
CA GLY A 122 4.20 -9.16 -6.95
C GLY A 122 5.60 -9.62 -6.53
N GLY A 123 6.57 -9.44 -7.41
CA GLY A 123 7.97 -9.77 -7.15
C GLY A 123 8.27 -11.27 -7.01
N ALA A 124 9.54 -11.59 -6.80
CA ALA A 124 10.01 -12.97 -6.69
C ALA A 124 9.36 -13.69 -5.50
N GLY A 125 8.58 -14.74 -5.79
CA GLY A 125 7.89 -15.54 -4.77
C GLY A 125 6.60 -14.91 -4.23
N GLY A 126 6.05 -13.91 -4.92
CA GLY A 126 4.75 -13.31 -4.59
C GLY A 126 4.73 -12.56 -3.26
N ALA A 127 5.86 -11.98 -2.87
CA ALA A 127 6.05 -11.35 -1.57
C ALA A 127 5.89 -9.82 -1.60
N GLY A 128 5.44 -9.28 -2.74
CA GLY A 128 5.29 -7.86 -3.00
C GLY A 128 6.57 -7.18 -3.49
N ASN A 129 6.37 -6.00 -4.08
CA ASN A 129 7.41 -5.07 -4.49
C ASN A 129 7.03 -3.68 -3.94
N PRO A 130 7.61 -3.24 -2.80
CA PRO A 130 8.72 -3.83 -2.05
C PRO A 130 8.34 -5.12 -1.33
N ARG A 131 9.32 -6.02 -1.13
CA ARG A 131 9.09 -7.27 -0.38
C ARG A 131 8.57 -6.99 1.03
N GLY A 132 7.46 -7.63 1.40
CA GLY A 132 6.81 -7.50 2.71
C GLY A 132 6.14 -6.15 2.94
N SER A 133 5.95 -5.35 1.89
CA SER A 133 5.14 -4.14 1.95
C SER A 133 3.69 -4.47 2.23
N LYS A 134 3.02 -3.55 2.94
CA LYS A 134 1.61 -3.68 3.30
C LYS A 134 0.93 -2.33 3.22
N CYS A 135 -0.37 -2.34 2.94
CA CYS A 135 -1.20 -1.18 3.19
C CYS A 135 -1.79 -1.24 4.60
N LYS A 136 -1.64 -0.14 5.34
CA LYS A 136 -2.07 -0.06 6.74
C LYS A 136 -3.57 -0.31 6.86
N GLY A 137 -3.92 -1.38 7.56
CA GLY A 137 -5.31 -1.77 7.82
C GLY A 137 -5.97 -2.58 6.70
N TYR A 138 -5.21 -2.99 5.67
CA TYR A 138 -5.70 -3.77 4.53
C TYR A 138 -4.74 -4.92 4.23
N ASN A 139 -5.25 -6.00 3.65
CA ASN A 139 -4.46 -7.20 3.35
C ASN A 139 -3.67 -7.08 2.05
N HIS A 140 -4.19 -6.29 1.10
CA HIS A 140 -3.63 -6.13 -0.23
C HIS A 140 -3.55 -4.67 -0.62
N TYR A 141 -2.64 -4.35 -1.55
CA TYR A 141 -2.68 -3.09 -2.27
C TYR A 141 -2.10 -3.23 -3.67
N VAL A 142 -2.58 -2.38 -4.57
CA VAL A 142 -2.00 -2.15 -5.89
C VAL A 142 -1.78 -0.64 -6.07
N GLU A 143 -0.61 -0.27 -6.55
CA GLU A 143 -0.21 1.10 -6.83
C GLU A 143 0.40 1.15 -8.23
N ILE A 144 -0.01 2.12 -9.03
CA ILE A 144 0.57 2.39 -10.35
C ILE A 144 0.93 3.87 -10.42
N VAL A 145 2.14 4.13 -10.90
CA VAL A 145 2.67 5.48 -11.12
C VAL A 145 3.11 5.57 -12.57
N GLU A 146 2.57 6.54 -13.31
CA GLU A 146 2.81 6.77 -14.75
C GLU A 146 3.30 8.22 -14.96
N PRO A 147 4.61 8.48 -14.74
CA PRO A 147 5.17 9.85 -14.79
C PRO A 147 5.03 10.55 -16.14
N ASP A 148 5.19 9.84 -17.26
CA ASP A 148 5.16 10.40 -18.61
C ASP A 148 3.83 11.10 -18.93
N VAL A 149 2.71 10.50 -18.54
CA VAL A 149 1.35 11.00 -18.69
C VAL A 149 0.83 11.74 -17.45
N GLY A 150 1.66 11.84 -16.40
CA GLY A 150 1.36 12.61 -15.19
C GLY A 150 0.18 12.05 -14.40
N ARG A 151 0.12 10.72 -14.25
CA ARG A 151 -0.97 10.02 -13.58
C ARG A 151 -0.45 9.05 -12.52
N ALA A 152 -1.22 8.86 -11.45
CA ALA A 152 -1.01 7.77 -10.52
C ALA A 152 -2.32 7.33 -9.88
N CYS A 153 -2.32 6.12 -9.34
CA CYS A 153 -3.44 5.52 -8.64
C CYS A 153 -2.96 4.50 -7.63
N ILE A 154 -3.70 4.36 -6.54
CA ILE A 154 -3.41 3.39 -5.50
C ILE A 154 -4.69 2.93 -4.85
N ARG A 155 -4.83 1.63 -4.59
CA ARG A 155 -5.96 1.05 -3.87
C ARG A 155 -5.46 0.04 -2.85
N CYS A 156 -6.02 0.13 -1.64
CA CYS A 156 -5.85 -0.87 -0.60
C CYS A 156 -7.16 -1.67 -0.44
N CYS A 157 -7.04 -2.98 -0.30
CA CYS A 157 -8.17 -3.92 -0.30
C CYS A 157 -8.08 -4.93 0.82
N GLN A 158 -9.23 -5.30 1.40
CA GLN A 158 -9.30 -6.43 2.33
C GLN A 158 -9.26 -7.78 1.61
N GLN A 159 -9.83 -7.86 0.41
CA GLN A 159 -9.86 -9.07 -0.40
C GLN A 159 -9.00 -8.87 -1.64
N TYR A 160 -8.25 -9.91 -2.01
CA TYR A 160 -7.40 -9.92 -3.20
C TYR A 160 -8.21 -9.54 -4.46
N ASP A 161 -9.42 -10.07 -4.61
CA ASP A 161 -10.30 -9.84 -5.76
C ASP A 161 -10.70 -8.37 -5.98
N ASP A 162 -10.62 -7.51 -4.95
CA ASP A 162 -10.92 -6.08 -5.07
C ASP A 162 -9.69 -5.26 -5.54
N CYS A 163 -8.51 -5.89 -5.55
CA CYS A 163 -7.23 -5.36 -5.98
C CYS A 163 -6.78 -6.10 -7.25
N PRO A 164 -6.95 -5.51 -8.45
CA PRO A 164 -6.49 -6.12 -9.70
C PRO A 164 -4.96 -6.04 -9.80
N LEU A 165 -4.31 -7.14 -9.41
CA LEU A 165 -2.85 -7.29 -9.29
C LEU A 165 -2.21 -7.97 -10.51
N ASP A 166 -2.98 -8.18 -11.59
CA ASP A 166 -2.59 -8.96 -12.77
C ASP A 166 -2.50 -8.13 -14.05
N LYS A 167 -2.47 -6.80 -13.94
CA LYS A 167 -2.64 -5.84 -15.06
C LYS A 167 -1.54 -4.78 -15.10
N ASP A 168 -0.31 -5.20 -14.90
CA ASP A 168 0.82 -4.33 -14.55
C ASP A 168 1.20 -3.32 -15.65
N THR A 169 0.84 -3.60 -16.90
CA THR A 169 1.11 -2.72 -18.05
C THR A 169 -0.13 -2.00 -18.58
N SER A 170 -1.30 -2.22 -17.97
CA SER A 170 -2.57 -1.66 -18.48
C SER A 170 -2.81 -0.20 -18.06
N GLY A 171 -1.99 0.31 -17.13
CA GLY A 171 -2.08 1.67 -16.64
C GLY A 171 -3.26 1.92 -15.69
N CYS A 172 -3.25 3.08 -15.03
CA CYS A 172 -4.17 3.37 -13.94
C CYS A 172 -5.67 3.22 -14.26
N PRO A 173 -6.20 3.74 -15.39
CA PRO A 173 -7.64 3.68 -15.67
C PRO A 173 -8.16 2.25 -15.86
N ALA A 174 -7.31 1.34 -16.36
CA ALA A 174 -7.68 -0.05 -16.59
C ALA A 174 -7.59 -0.89 -15.31
N VAL A 175 -6.68 -0.54 -14.40
CA VAL A 175 -6.46 -1.27 -13.14
C VAL A 175 -7.38 -0.73 -12.04
N ILE A 176 -7.37 0.57 -11.78
CA ILE A 176 -8.17 1.20 -10.73
C ILE A 176 -9.16 2.17 -11.40
N PRO A 177 -10.44 1.79 -11.59
CA PRO A 177 -11.43 2.74 -12.07
C PRO A 177 -11.52 3.95 -11.14
N GLY A 178 -11.56 5.16 -11.70
CA GLY A 178 -11.59 6.38 -10.92
C GLY A 178 -11.53 7.65 -11.77
N ALA A 179 -11.30 8.77 -11.11
CA ALA A 179 -11.16 10.07 -11.76
C ALA A 179 -9.68 10.35 -12.03
N TYR A 180 -9.40 10.71 -13.28
CA TYR A 180 -8.07 10.96 -13.81
C TYR A 180 -8.00 12.30 -14.55
N CYS A 181 -6.82 12.58 -15.09
CA CYS A 181 -6.64 13.52 -16.19
C CYS A 181 -7.32 12.95 -17.44
#